data_AF-A0A359ETU0-F1
#
_entry.id   AF-A0A359ETU0-F1
#
_cell.length_a   1.000
_cell.length_b   1.000
_cell.length_c   1.000
_cell.angle_alpha   90.00
_cell.angle_beta   90.00
_cell.angle_gamma   90.00
#
_symmetry.space_group_name_H-M   'P 1'
#
loop_
_entity.id
_entity.type
_entity.pdbx_description
1 polymer ?
#
loop_
_entity_poly.entity_id
_entity_poly.type
_entity_poly.pdbx_seq_one_letter_code
_entity_poly.pdbx_strand_id
1 'polypeptide(L)'
;MLLSVVLGCTGKKKETPPAAPGTTVTQNQENRNGNVAGASDKIQQKDSKQQKQTSEKINNPGDAGKASEARVKVEKGKAYTDKEHVAAYIHVYKTLPPNYITKGQAGKLGWKTKGTLDKVAPGKSIGGDRFNNYEKVLPDKQGRTWKECDIDYVKGNRNAKRICFSNDGLIYYSGSHYRDFVRLY
;
A
#
# COMPACT_ATOMS: atom_id res chain seq x y z
N MET A 1 -41.10 -6.83 55.75
CA MET A 1 -41.46 -7.76 54.65
C MET A 1 -40.17 -8.19 53.96
N LEU A 2 -40.03 -9.46 53.58
CA LEU A 2 -38.99 -9.93 52.67
C LEU A 2 -39.59 -9.98 51.25
N LEU A 3 -38.77 -9.67 50.24
CA LEU A 3 -38.73 -10.26 48.88
C LEU A 3 -37.54 -9.58 48.16
N SER A 4 -36.37 -10.21 48.02
CA SER A 4 -36.07 -11.32 47.09
C SER A 4 -36.19 -10.90 45.62
N VAL A 5 -35.10 -10.36 45.06
CA VAL A 5 -34.94 -10.15 43.62
C VAL A 5 -34.48 -11.46 42.97
N VAL A 6 -35.19 -11.93 41.93
CA VAL A 6 -34.94 -13.21 41.27
C VAL A 6 -34.16 -13.02 39.97
N LEU A 7 -33.19 -13.91 39.70
CA LEU A 7 -32.42 -13.95 38.46
C LEU A 7 -33.30 -14.37 37.26
N GLY A 8 -33.21 -13.62 36.16
CA GLY A 8 -33.85 -13.96 34.88
C GLY A 8 -32.82 -14.03 33.74
N CYS A 9 -32.29 -15.21 33.46
CA CYS A 9 -31.39 -15.44 32.33
C CYS A 9 -32.18 -15.89 31.08
N THR A 10 -32.10 -15.15 29.98
CA THR A 10 -32.76 -15.52 28.71
C THR A 10 -31.75 -15.56 27.57
N GLY A 11 -31.33 -16.77 27.17
CA GLY A 11 -30.36 -16.96 26.10
C GLY A 11 -30.97 -16.76 24.70
N LYS A 12 -30.36 -15.89 23.87
CA LYS A 12 -30.62 -15.87 22.43
C LYS A 12 -29.81 -16.97 21.74
N LYS A 13 -30.49 -17.80 20.95
CA LYS A 13 -29.85 -18.84 20.11
C LYS A 13 -28.98 -18.18 19.03
N LYS A 14 -27.92 -18.88 18.63
CA LYS A 14 -27.18 -18.59 17.39
C LYS A 14 -27.94 -19.20 16.22
N GLU A 15 -28.03 -18.47 15.12
CA GLU A 15 -28.43 -19.03 13.82
C GLU A 15 -27.25 -18.93 12.86
N THR A 16 -26.98 -20.03 12.16
CA THR A 16 -25.84 -20.18 11.25
C THR A 16 -26.37 -20.17 9.81
N PRO A 17 -25.83 -19.37 8.88
CA PRO A 17 -26.26 -19.44 7.48
C PRO A 17 -25.92 -20.82 6.87
N PRO A 18 -26.79 -21.39 6.02
CA PRO A 18 -26.63 -22.74 5.49
C PRO A 18 -25.54 -22.84 4.40
N ALA A 19 -25.12 -24.08 4.13
CA ALA A 19 -24.05 -24.43 3.20
C ALA A 19 -24.47 -24.36 1.72
N ALA A 20 -23.47 -24.36 0.82
CA ALA A 20 -23.66 -24.35 -0.62
C ALA A 20 -24.03 -25.74 -1.20
N PRO A 21 -24.85 -25.81 -2.27
CA PRO A 21 -24.95 -26.97 -3.15
C PRO A 21 -23.81 -26.98 -4.19
N GLY A 22 -23.55 -28.13 -4.82
CA GLY A 22 -22.54 -28.24 -5.86
C GLY A 22 -22.89 -29.24 -6.97
N THR A 23 -22.18 -29.08 -8.10
CA THR A 23 -21.93 -30.09 -9.15
C THR A 23 -23.10 -30.63 -9.99
N THR A 24 -23.05 -30.34 -11.30
CA THR A 24 -23.12 -31.29 -12.45
C THR A 24 -22.97 -30.43 -13.72
N VAL A 25 -21.78 -30.32 -14.32
CA VAL A 25 -21.26 -31.18 -15.40
C VAL A 25 -22.18 -31.28 -16.63
N THR A 26 -21.80 -30.59 -17.70
CA THR A 26 -22.03 -31.00 -19.09
C THR A 26 -20.71 -30.84 -19.84
N GLN A 27 -20.42 -31.79 -20.73
CA GLN A 27 -19.18 -31.86 -21.49
C GLN A 27 -19.29 -31.05 -22.79
N ASN A 28 -18.14 -30.61 -23.33
CA ASN A 28 -17.80 -30.99 -24.70
C ASN A 28 -16.29 -30.83 -24.95
N GLN A 29 -15.73 -31.82 -25.62
CA GLN A 29 -14.38 -31.80 -26.18
C GLN A 29 -14.51 -31.59 -27.69
N GLU A 30 -13.60 -30.85 -28.31
CA GLU A 30 -13.06 -31.27 -29.60
C GLU A 30 -11.59 -30.86 -29.69
N ASN A 31 -10.72 -31.87 -29.66
CA ASN A 31 -9.30 -31.74 -29.94
C ASN A 31 -9.08 -32.29 -31.34
N ARG A 32 -8.66 -31.47 -32.31
CA ARG A 32 -8.23 -31.94 -33.64
C ARG A 32 -6.84 -31.42 -33.95
N ASN A 33 -5.85 -32.09 -33.38
CA ASN A 33 -4.45 -31.93 -33.77
C ASN A 33 -4.15 -32.91 -34.93
N GLY A 34 -3.54 -32.42 -36.00
CA GLY A 34 -3.24 -33.23 -37.18
C GLY A 34 -2.00 -32.71 -37.90
N ASN A 35 -0.86 -33.37 -37.68
CA ASN A 35 0.37 -33.14 -38.45
C ASN A 35 1.21 -34.43 -38.46
N VAL A 36 1.85 -34.75 -39.59
CA VAL A 36 2.41 -36.10 -39.85
C VAL A 36 3.78 -36.05 -40.53
N ALA A 37 4.79 -36.60 -39.83
CA ALA A 37 6.04 -37.24 -40.29
C ALA A 37 7.08 -36.49 -41.18
N GLY A 38 8.36 -36.87 -41.01
CA GLY A 38 9.55 -36.36 -41.71
C GLY A 38 10.48 -35.59 -40.76
N ALA A 39 11.57 -36.11 -40.15
CA ALA A 39 12.66 -36.98 -40.62
C ALA A 39 13.55 -36.29 -41.70
N SER A 40 14.86 -36.03 -41.53
CA SER A 40 15.83 -36.19 -40.42
C SER A 40 16.96 -35.11 -40.60
N ASP A 41 18.19 -35.09 -40.03
CA ASP A 41 19.03 -36.00 -39.23
C ASP A 41 20.22 -35.24 -38.55
N LYS A 42 21.01 -35.94 -37.71
CA LYS A 42 22.43 -35.71 -37.33
C LYS A 42 22.91 -34.46 -36.54
N ILE A 43 23.40 -34.74 -35.31
CA ILE A 43 24.81 -34.59 -34.82
C ILE A 43 25.45 -33.17 -34.93
N GLN A 44 26.02 -32.57 -33.86
CA GLN A 44 27.15 -33.09 -33.07
C GLN A 44 27.29 -32.48 -31.65
N GLN A 45 28.05 -33.15 -30.77
CA GLN A 45 28.41 -32.71 -29.40
C GLN A 45 29.83 -32.13 -29.31
N LYS A 46 30.05 -31.24 -28.33
CA LYS A 46 31.28 -30.96 -27.52
C LYS A 46 30.91 -29.82 -26.56
N ASP A 47 30.83 -29.97 -25.24
CA ASP A 47 31.72 -30.56 -24.22
C ASP A 47 33.06 -29.82 -24.05
N SER A 48 33.15 -29.06 -22.95
CA SER A 48 34.38 -28.87 -22.16
C SER A 48 34.07 -28.26 -20.79
N LYS A 49 34.83 -28.72 -19.78
CA LYS A 49 34.89 -28.21 -18.40
C LYS A 49 35.85 -26.99 -18.35
N GLN A 50 36.16 -26.28 -17.25
CA GLN A 50 35.96 -26.50 -15.81
C GLN A 50 36.25 -25.18 -15.01
N GLN A 51 36.06 -25.22 -13.69
CA GLN A 51 36.63 -24.33 -12.66
C GLN A 51 36.10 -22.87 -12.58
N LYS A 52 36.26 -22.10 -11.48
CA LYS A 52 36.02 -22.29 -10.02
C LYS A 52 36.73 -21.16 -9.25
N GLN A 53 36.11 -20.70 -8.16
CA GLN A 53 36.64 -19.89 -7.04
C GLN A 53 36.74 -18.34 -7.12
N THR A 54 35.83 -17.71 -6.35
CA THR A 54 36.07 -16.71 -5.27
C THR A 54 36.93 -15.46 -5.50
N SER A 55 36.28 -14.29 -5.29
CA SER A 55 36.74 -13.08 -4.56
C SER A 55 38.13 -12.48 -4.87
N GLU A 56 38.24 -11.17 -5.09
CA GLU A 56 38.05 -10.20 -4.00
C GLU A 56 37.56 -8.78 -4.40
N LYS A 57 37.58 -7.86 -3.42
CA LYS A 57 36.85 -6.59 -3.35
C LYS A 57 37.81 -5.40 -3.36
N ILE A 58 37.71 -4.54 -4.39
CA ILE A 58 38.28 -3.19 -4.36
C ILE A 58 37.11 -2.17 -4.33
N ASN A 59 37.28 -1.13 -3.53
CA ASN A 59 36.19 -0.27 -3.07
C ASN A 59 36.20 1.09 -3.76
N ASN A 60 35.02 1.70 -3.92
CA ASN A 60 34.87 3.11 -3.54
C ASN A 60 33.41 3.44 -3.16
N PRO A 61 33.08 3.58 -1.86
CA PRO A 61 31.76 4.05 -1.42
C PRO A 61 31.71 5.58 -1.55
N GLY A 62 31.25 6.07 -2.71
CA GLY A 62 31.50 7.45 -3.16
C GLY A 62 30.29 8.37 -3.40
N ASP A 63 29.05 7.87 -3.46
CA ASP A 63 27.85 8.72 -3.54
C ASP A 63 26.64 8.11 -2.82
N ALA A 64 26.65 8.23 -1.50
CA ALA A 64 25.54 7.83 -0.62
C ALA A 64 25.34 8.86 0.50
N GLY A 65 25.36 10.16 0.17
CA GLY A 65 25.33 11.20 1.19
C GLY A 65 25.44 12.66 0.75
N LYS A 66 24.78 13.10 -0.33
CA LYS A 66 24.77 14.54 -0.68
C LYS A 66 23.48 15.17 -1.21
N ALA A 67 22.33 14.68 -0.75
CA ALA A 67 21.12 15.51 -0.67
C ALA A 67 21.17 16.38 0.59
N SER A 68 22.03 17.40 0.61
CA SER A 68 22.14 18.33 1.74
C SER A 68 20.89 19.19 1.83
N GLU A 69 20.00 18.91 2.79
CA GLU A 69 18.70 19.58 2.94
C GLU A 69 18.85 21.12 3.04
N ALA A 70 18.45 21.82 1.98
CA ALA A 70 17.78 23.10 2.15
C ALA A 70 16.44 22.82 2.84
N ARG A 71 16.43 22.83 4.19
CA ARG A 71 15.27 22.46 5.01
C ARG A 71 14.02 23.22 4.56
N VAL A 72 13.09 22.49 3.95
CA VAL A 72 11.87 23.03 3.35
C VAL A 72 11.05 23.71 4.45
N LYS A 73 10.88 25.02 4.33
CA LYS A 73 10.13 25.82 5.31
C LYS A 73 8.64 25.60 5.11
N VAL A 74 7.95 25.21 6.17
CA VAL A 74 6.52 24.96 6.21
C VAL A 74 5.87 25.81 7.29
N GLU A 75 4.68 26.33 7.01
CA GLU A 75 3.89 27.13 7.96
C GLU A 75 2.68 26.32 8.44
N LYS A 76 2.44 26.33 9.76
CA LYS A 76 1.30 25.63 10.36
C LYS A 76 -0.02 26.20 9.81
N GLY A 77 -0.86 25.32 9.26
CA GLY A 77 -2.15 25.70 8.68
C GLY A 77 -2.13 26.09 7.19
N LYS A 78 -0.96 26.22 6.53
CA LYS A 78 -0.91 26.23 5.06
C LYS A 78 -1.29 24.85 4.51
N ALA A 79 -1.96 24.85 3.36
CA ALA A 79 -2.23 23.65 2.58
C ALA A 79 -0.99 23.29 1.72
N TYR A 80 -0.67 22.00 1.65
CA TYR A 80 0.42 21.45 0.83
C TYR A 80 -0.04 20.11 0.23
N THR A 81 0.46 19.76 -0.95
CA THR A 81 0.17 18.47 -1.62
C THR A 81 1.40 17.79 -2.20
N ASP A 82 2.51 18.50 -2.36
CA ASP A 82 3.76 17.99 -2.89
C ASP A 82 4.55 17.17 -1.84
N LYS A 83 5.40 16.25 -2.32
CA LYS A 83 6.15 15.31 -1.48
C LYS A 83 6.98 16.05 -0.42
N GLU A 84 7.75 17.05 -0.84
CA GLU A 84 8.69 17.81 -0.02
C GLU A 84 8.00 18.54 1.14
N HIS A 85 7.03 19.43 0.87
CA HIS A 85 6.38 20.20 1.94
C HIS A 85 5.44 19.33 2.79
N VAL A 86 4.77 18.32 2.24
CA VAL A 86 3.93 17.42 3.05
C VAL A 86 4.79 16.59 4.01
N ALA A 87 5.94 16.08 3.57
CA ALA A 87 6.89 15.38 4.45
C ALA A 87 7.40 16.30 5.57
N ALA A 88 7.86 17.51 5.23
CA ALA A 88 8.33 18.50 6.21
C ALA A 88 7.23 18.91 7.20
N TYR A 89 5.99 19.11 6.73
CA TYR A 89 4.85 19.46 7.58
C TYR A 89 4.52 18.35 8.59
N ILE A 90 4.49 17.08 8.15
CA ILE A 90 4.32 15.93 9.04
C ILE A 90 5.49 15.82 10.02
N HIS A 91 6.73 16.06 9.56
CA HIS A 91 7.91 16.03 10.43
C HIS A 91 7.84 17.09 11.53
N VAL A 92 7.50 18.33 11.21
CA VAL A 92 7.48 19.45 12.16
C VAL A 92 6.24 19.42 13.06
N TYR A 93 5.05 19.22 12.50
CA TYR A 93 3.78 19.38 13.23
C TYR A 93 3.11 18.06 13.67
N LYS A 94 3.70 16.90 13.33
CA LYS A 94 3.22 15.54 13.66
C LYS A 94 1.75 15.27 13.24
N THR A 95 1.27 16.01 12.25
CA THR A 95 -0.08 15.94 11.68
C THR A 95 -0.06 16.31 10.19
N LEU A 96 -1.16 16.12 9.48
CA LEU A 96 -1.27 16.47 8.06
C LEU A 96 -1.64 17.95 7.85
N PRO A 97 -1.30 18.54 6.69
CA PRO A 97 -1.86 19.80 6.23
C PRO A 97 -3.41 19.80 6.20
N PRO A 98 -4.08 20.95 6.42
CA PRO A 98 -5.55 21.02 6.58
C PRO A 98 -6.37 20.81 5.29
N ASN A 99 -5.71 20.58 4.16
CA ASN A 99 -6.33 20.09 2.93
C ASN A 99 -6.49 18.56 2.90
N TYR A 100 -5.97 17.81 3.88
CA TYR A 100 -6.20 16.36 3.96
C TYR A 100 -7.48 16.00 4.72
N ILE A 101 -8.20 15.00 4.21
CA ILE A 101 -9.35 14.36 4.86
C ILE A 101 -9.23 12.83 4.72
N THR A 102 -9.72 12.07 5.70
CA THR A 102 -9.74 10.60 5.61
C THR A 102 -10.76 10.12 4.57
N LYS A 103 -10.60 8.88 4.10
CA LYS A 103 -11.60 8.19 3.25
C LYS A 103 -12.99 8.22 3.89
N GLY A 104 -13.06 8.06 5.22
CA GLY A 104 -14.30 8.14 6.00
C GLY A 104 -14.91 9.55 6.03
N GLN A 105 -14.10 10.61 6.10
CA GLN A 105 -14.58 12.00 6.01
C GLN A 105 -15.07 12.32 4.58
N ALA A 106 -14.30 11.94 3.55
CA ALA A 106 -14.71 12.09 2.16
C ALA A 106 -16.02 11.34 1.85
N GLY A 107 -16.19 10.12 2.38
CA GLY A 107 -17.42 9.35 2.25
C GLY A 107 -18.65 10.07 2.85
N LYS A 108 -18.48 10.73 4.01
CA LYS A 108 -19.55 11.56 4.62
C LYS A 108 -19.91 12.80 3.80
N LEU A 109 -18.97 13.34 3.01
CA LEU A 109 -19.23 14.41 2.03
C LEU A 109 -19.88 13.89 0.73
N GLY A 110 -20.09 12.57 0.59
CA GLY A 110 -20.71 11.97 -0.58
C GLY A 110 -19.73 11.38 -1.59
N TRP A 111 -18.45 11.18 -1.24
CA TRP A 111 -17.48 10.52 -2.12
C TRP A 111 -17.78 9.02 -2.29
N LYS A 112 -18.72 8.71 -3.20
CA LYS A 112 -19.15 7.34 -3.54
C LYS A 112 -18.40 6.76 -4.74
N THR A 113 -17.89 7.61 -5.64
CA THR A 113 -17.34 7.20 -6.93
C THR A 113 -15.85 7.55 -7.03
N LYS A 114 -15.03 6.61 -7.53
CA LYS A 114 -13.63 6.91 -7.87
C LYS A 114 -13.60 8.02 -8.93
N GLY A 115 -12.71 8.98 -8.79
CA GLY A 115 -12.59 10.09 -9.74
C GLY A 115 -13.51 11.30 -9.50
N THR A 116 -14.21 11.38 -8.35
CA THR A 116 -15.13 12.50 -8.05
C THR A 116 -14.88 13.17 -6.69
N LEU A 117 -13.68 13.05 -6.11
CA LEU A 117 -13.38 13.64 -4.79
C LEU A 117 -13.42 15.18 -4.85
N ASP A 118 -12.83 15.76 -5.89
CA ASP A 118 -12.83 17.20 -6.19
C ASP A 118 -14.23 17.80 -6.33
N LYS A 119 -15.24 16.98 -6.70
CA LYS A 119 -16.64 17.42 -6.84
C LYS A 119 -17.38 17.55 -5.51
N VAL A 120 -16.94 16.83 -4.47
CA VAL A 120 -17.60 16.77 -3.15
C VAL A 120 -16.74 17.37 -2.03
N ALA A 121 -15.44 17.49 -2.26
CA ALA A 121 -14.46 18.10 -1.36
C ALA A 121 -13.42 18.90 -2.18
N PRO A 122 -13.80 20.05 -2.79
CA PRO A 122 -12.89 20.86 -3.59
C PRO A 122 -11.60 21.21 -2.85
N GLY A 123 -10.45 21.03 -3.53
CA GLY A 123 -9.13 21.31 -2.96
C GLY A 123 -8.70 20.37 -1.82
N LYS A 124 -9.40 19.25 -1.58
CA LYS A 124 -9.01 18.25 -0.57
C LYS A 124 -8.31 17.04 -1.19
N SER A 125 -7.43 16.42 -0.40
CA SER A 125 -6.69 15.19 -0.71
C SER A 125 -6.99 14.09 0.33
N ILE A 126 -6.86 12.82 -0.04
CA ILE A 126 -7.07 11.71 0.91
C ILE A 126 -5.84 11.53 1.81
N GLY A 127 -6.04 11.45 3.12
CA GLY A 127 -4.97 11.12 4.05
C GLY A 127 -5.40 11.02 5.52
N GLY A 128 -4.55 10.38 6.32
CA GLY A 128 -4.73 10.18 7.76
C GLY A 128 -5.32 8.82 8.15
N ASP A 129 -5.79 8.06 7.16
CA ASP A 129 -6.18 6.65 7.31
C ASP A 129 -4.97 5.77 7.69
N ARG A 130 -5.23 4.64 8.36
CA ARG A 130 -4.20 3.66 8.74
C ARG A 130 -3.61 2.97 7.51
N PHE A 131 -2.28 2.94 7.44
CA PHE A 131 -1.54 2.01 6.58
C PHE A 131 -1.23 0.75 7.39
N ASN A 132 -1.44 -0.44 6.81
CA ASN A 132 -1.38 -1.69 7.56
C ASN A 132 -0.02 -2.43 7.46
N ASN A 133 0.87 -2.04 6.54
CA ASN A 133 2.19 -2.64 6.35
C ASN A 133 2.18 -4.18 6.20
N TYR A 134 1.16 -4.76 5.56
CA TYR A 134 1.00 -6.23 5.47
C TYR A 134 2.20 -6.94 4.83
N GLU A 135 2.83 -6.30 3.84
CA GLU A 135 4.03 -6.78 3.13
C GLU A 135 5.35 -6.52 3.89
N LYS A 136 5.29 -5.81 5.03
CA LYS A 136 6.43 -5.48 5.91
C LYS A 136 7.61 -4.75 5.24
N VAL A 137 7.33 -4.05 4.13
CA VAL A 137 8.29 -3.20 3.41
C VAL A 137 8.72 -1.95 4.20
N LEU A 138 7.91 -1.50 5.17
CA LEU A 138 8.31 -0.49 6.14
C LEU A 138 8.76 -1.15 7.45
N PRO A 139 9.70 -0.56 8.22
CA PRO A 139 10.21 -1.18 9.44
C PRO A 139 9.15 -1.26 10.54
N ASP A 140 8.85 -2.46 11.02
CA ASP A 140 7.97 -2.68 12.17
C ASP A 140 8.69 -2.45 13.51
N LYS A 141 7.92 -2.16 14.56
CA LYS A 141 8.35 -2.02 15.97
C LYS A 141 7.13 -2.15 16.88
N GLN A 142 7.27 -2.70 18.08
CA GLN A 142 6.16 -2.74 19.04
C GLN A 142 5.65 -1.32 19.34
N GLY A 143 4.33 -1.14 19.28
CA GLY A 143 3.69 0.18 19.44
C GLY A 143 3.79 1.12 18.23
N ARG A 144 4.52 0.76 17.17
CA ARG A 144 4.52 1.53 15.92
C ARG A 144 3.21 1.33 15.17
N THR A 145 2.67 2.44 14.66
CA THR A 145 1.50 2.47 13.77
C THR A 145 1.80 3.38 12.59
N TRP A 146 1.32 3.01 11.41
CA TRP A 146 1.51 3.75 10.18
C TRP A 146 0.21 4.40 9.71
N LYS A 147 0.32 5.59 9.12
CA LYS A 147 -0.74 6.28 8.39
C LYS A 147 -0.28 6.60 6.97
N GLU A 148 -1.22 6.78 6.06
CA GLU A 148 -0.94 7.18 4.67
C GLU A 148 -1.59 8.51 4.26
N CYS A 149 -1.06 9.14 3.22
CA CYS A 149 -1.70 10.25 2.51
C CYS A 149 -1.31 10.29 1.02
N ASP A 150 -2.18 10.85 0.20
CA ASP A 150 -1.94 11.13 -1.23
C ASP A 150 -0.95 12.28 -1.42
N ILE A 151 -0.18 12.22 -2.50
CA ILE A 151 0.78 13.27 -2.90
C ILE A 151 0.50 13.68 -4.34
N ASP A 152 0.66 14.95 -4.67
CA ASP A 152 0.36 15.57 -5.98
C ASP A 152 -1.09 15.31 -6.47
N TYR A 153 -2.05 15.16 -5.56
CA TYR A 153 -3.47 15.09 -5.93
C TYR A 153 -4.03 16.50 -6.20
N VAL A 154 -4.77 16.63 -7.30
CA VAL A 154 -5.39 17.90 -7.73
C VAL A 154 -6.89 17.73 -7.98
N LYS A 155 -7.27 16.80 -8.86
CA LYS A 155 -8.66 16.48 -9.22
C LYS A 155 -8.79 15.12 -9.90
N GLY A 156 -9.99 14.58 -10.01
CA GLY A 156 -10.25 13.33 -10.71
C GLY A 156 -9.72 12.12 -9.96
N ASN A 157 -9.10 11.18 -10.69
CA ASN A 157 -8.60 9.93 -10.12
C ASN A 157 -7.38 10.15 -9.22
N ARG A 158 -7.32 9.43 -8.09
CA ARG A 158 -6.13 9.37 -7.24
C ARG A 158 -4.98 8.74 -8.03
N ASN A 159 -3.80 9.35 -7.95
CA ASN A 159 -2.58 8.86 -8.61
C ASN A 159 -1.92 7.72 -7.79
N ALA A 160 -0.68 7.34 -8.15
CA ALA A 160 0.10 6.30 -7.46
C ALA A 160 0.93 6.80 -6.25
N LYS A 161 1.07 8.12 -6.05
CA LYS A 161 2.05 8.73 -5.14
C LYS A 161 1.52 8.83 -3.71
N ARG A 162 2.32 8.44 -2.73
CA ARG A 162 1.93 8.34 -1.31
C ARG A 162 3.06 8.74 -0.38
N ILE A 163 2.73 9.32 0.77
CA ILE A 163 3.58 9.27 1.96
C ILE A 163 2.97 8.31 2.98
N CYS A 164 3.80 7.45 3.56
CA CYS A 164 3.52 6.66 4.75
C CYS A 164 4.35 7.17 5.91
N PHE A 165 3.69 7.52 7.03
CA PHE A 165 4.34 8.12 8.20
C PHE A 165 3.95 7.39 9.49
N SER A 166 4.89 7.26 10.42
CA SER A 166 4.69 6.56 11.69
C SER A 166 4.32 7.50 12.84
N ASN A 167 3.68 6.95 13.87
CA ASN A 167 3.48 7.65 15.15
C ASN A 167 4.78 7.98 15.89
N ASP A 168 5.88 7.26 15.63
CA ASP A 168 7.22 7.55 16.18
C ASP A 168 8.12 8.37 15.23
N GLY A 169 7.55 8.99 14.18
CA GLY A 169 8.17 10.07 13.43
C GLY A 169 8.96 9.70 12.18
N LEU A 170 8.97 8.42 11.77
CA LEU A 170 9.54 8.00 10.48
C LEU A 170 8.62 8.43 9.33
N ILE A 171 9.19 8.84 8.21
CA ILE A 171 8.43 9.26 7.02
C ILE A 171 9.06 8.65 5.77
N TYR A 172 8.25 7.92 5.00
CA TYR A 172 8.63 7.27 3.75
C TYR A 172 7.69 7.73 2.62
N TYR A 173 8.23 7.87 1.41
CA TYR A 173 7.48 8.17 0.19
C TYR A 173 7.52 6.99 -0.78
N SER A 174 6.39 6.70 -1.41
CA SER A 174 6.28 5.78 -2.56
C SER A 174 5.75 6.54 -3.77
N GLY A 175 6.48 6.48 -4.89
CA GLY A 175 6.00 7.00 -6.17
C GLY A 175 5.11 6.03 -6.95
N SER A 176 5.00 4.79 -6.48
CA SER A 176 4.71 3.62 -7.31
C SER A 176 3.59 2.74 -6.75
N HIS A 177 2.69 3.33 -5.97
CA HIS A 177 1.57 2.65 -5.30
C HIS A 177 2.04 1.55 -4.33
N TYR A 178 2.86 1.95 -3.35
CA TYR A 178 3.38 1.15 -2.23
C TYR A 178 4.38 0.02 -2.59
N ARG A 179 4.68 -0.21 -3.87
CA ARG A 179 5.65 -1.24 -4.33
C ARG A 179 7.07 -1.02 -3.84
N ASP A 180 7.50 0.24 -3.77
CA ASP A 180 8.82 0.67 -3.33
C ASP A 180 8.71 1.96 -2.51
N PHE A 181 9.67 2.18 -1.61
CA PHE A 181 9.68 3.28 -0.66
C PHE A 181 11.08 3.89 -0.50
N VAL A 182 11.14 5.23 -0.45
CA VAL A 182 12.33 6.01 -0.09
C VAL A 182 12.07 6.68 1.27
N ARG A 183 13.02 6.57 2.21
CA ARG A 183 12.93 7.28 3.49
C ARG A 183 13.22 8.77 3.28
N LEU A 184 12.40 9.61 3.89
CA LEU A 184 12.57 11.06 3.94
C LEU A 184 12.99 11.52 5.34
N TYR A 185 12.41 10.94 6.40
CA TYR A 185 12.72 11.22 7.81
C TYR A 185 12.74 9.95 8.67
#